data_AF-C7ZBM9-F1
#
_entry.id   AF-C7ZBM9-F1
#
_cell.length_a   1.000
_cell.length_b   1.000
_cell.length_c   1.000
_cell.angle_alpha   90.00
_cell.angle_beta   90.00
_cell.angle_gamma   90.00
#
_symmetry.space_group_name_H-M   'P 1'
#
loop_
_entity.id
_entity.type
_entity.pdbx_description
1 polymer ?
#
loop_
_entity_poly.entity_id
_entity_poly.type
_entity_poly.pdbx_seq_one_letter_code
_entity_poly.pdbx_strand_id
1 'polypeptide(L)'
;MLCLDIPVPRCVQNLVLEPPVCWPREEDIRVLNLIQGFGKEFARPKNEIEQTCSLASGPSDLVIILERPYKEQTYDGTFGEFVKRCETLKRVDELISFSSKGARSIHTVTVLDAFSFKPQQATPIPSERCHQLIEEILKLKKPKVVLCCWNQDCEQPFIAQFKSHGVGTWPFRDQVDIEGNSTIAIRSFHPAAAVCYDKSRKACCRMLLLCHFALAFGELAGSTIVPEWIHTICDDSSMEHEKNGSRDPGNLESTLIMLSILRQIRRGKREPIQVQSFEGVPAEYQRQQVNALLRQLFASDYNKGARDIAKLCLLWKDYNHPAQQGILGRLIELGSRQGSFQGQGAVSAFSPARKSYYVGFADDDDDADLEKQLGSLNIHENASSVDDELVTLARLQTRLSSQKALLGRLQHVVTEALSHVQLSVELQITVFSPDRIDLSKAIAELARDMYRHVGEVTGLIMATPSILAGEEGLVHHEEQPRRSLAQYPNARSIVDSVILEVETLANLAFRCLLLFSGLLAQGRILFSPSQDSNDDVTEALFELPNNLEDQSAGIKSSLNTLVILREQLDNPNHLFKRESRAKLPHKDEGRGLYEQVRRQASLRHPPC
;
A
#
# COMPACT_ATOMS: atom_id res chain seq x y z
N MET A 1 5.95 -6.07 -1.59
CA MET A 1 6.93 -7.13 -1.85
C MET A 1 7.07 -7.97 -0.59
N LEU A 2 7.06 -9.29 -0.72
CA LEU A 2 7.19 -10.23 0.39
C LEU A 2 8.48 -11.05 0.20
N CYS A 3 9.28 -11.21 1.25
CA CYS A 3 10.37 -12.18 1.26
C CYS A 3 10.54 -12.73 2.68
N LEU A 4 10.77 -14.04 2.82
CA LEU A 4 10.78 -14.75 4.09
C LEU A 4 9.49 -14.49 4.91
N ASP A 5 8.34 -14.44 4.25
CA ASP A 5 7.03 -14.10 4.85
C ASP A 5 6.95 -12.75 5.57
N ILE A 6 7.92 -11.84 5.40
CA ILE A 6 7.87 -10.48 5.94
C ILE A 6 7.86 -9.42 4.82
N PRO A 7 7.18 -8.29 5.01
CA PRO A 7 7.26 -7.18 4.07
C PRO A 7 8.69 -6.66 3.99
N VAL A 8 9.16 -6.41 2.77
CA VAL A 8 10.48 -5.83 2.53
C VAL A 8 10.35 -4.31 2.41
N PRO A 9 10.85 -3.50 3.36
CA PRO A 9 10.78 -2.04 3.29
C PRO A 9 11.71 -1.47 2.19
N ARG A 10 11.46 -0.22 1.76
CA ARG A 10 12.21 0.44 0.68
C ARG A 10 13.71 0.53 0.97
N CYS A 11 14.12 0.75 2.23
CA CYS A 11 15.53 0.80 2.59
C CYS A 11 16.30 -0.49 2.25
N VAL A 12 15.64 -1.65 2.33
CA VAL A 12 16.24 -2.96 2.01
C VAL A 12 16.15 -3.23 0.51
N GLN A 13 15.03 -2.86 -0.13
CA GLN A 13 14.90 -2.94 -1.60
C GLN A 13 16.00 -2.15 -2.31
N ASN A 14 16.40 -1.01 -1.75
CA ASN A 14 17.48 -0.17 -2.27
C ASN A 14 18.88 -0.80 -2.12
N LEU A 15 19.05 -1.82 -1.27
CA LEU A 15 20.31 -2.58 -1.18
C LEU A 15 20.45 -3.61 -2.29
N VAL A 16 19.34 -4.01 -2.90
CA VAL A 16 19.33 -5.07 -3.90
C VAL A 16 19.85 -4.52 -5.22
N LEU A 17 20.97 -5.07 -5.67
CA LEU A 17 21.58 -4.78 -6.96
C LEU A 17 21.55 -6.03 -7.83
N GLU A 18 21.34 -5.85 -9.13
CA GLU A 18 21.43 -6.97 -10.07
C GLU A 18 22.90 -7.36 -10.23
N PRO A 19 23.28 -8.61 -9.92
CA PRO A 19 24.67 -9.04 -10.03
C PRO A 19 25.07 -9.18 -11.50
N PRO A 20 26.37 -9.06 -11.83
CA PRO A 20 26.85 -9.35 -13.17
C PRO A 20 26.60 -10.82 -13.56
N VAL A 21 26.50 -11.08 -14.86
CA VAL A 21 26.45 -12.45 -15.40
C VAL A 21 27.80 -13.13 -15.17
N CYS A 22 27.78 -14.31 -14.56
CA CYS A 22 28.97 -15.14 -14.38
C CYS A 22 28.86 -16.40 -15.24
N TRP A 23 29.90 -16.70 -16.00
CA TRP A 23 29.95 -17.86 -16.89
C TRP A 23 30.62 -19.05 -16.18
N PRO A 24 30.10 -20.28 -16.35
CA PRO A 24 30.74 -21.48 -15.85
C PRO A 24 32.17 -21.64 -16.36
N ARG A 25 33.06 -22.17 -15.52
CA ARG A 25 34.46 -22.47 -15.85
C ARG A 25 34.76 -23.95 -15.69
N GLU A 26 35.93 -24.37 -16.17
CA GLU A 26 36.38 -25.76 -16.00
C GLU A 26 36.49 -26.16 -14.52
N GLU A 27 36.87 -25.21 -13.65
CA GLU A 27 36.97 -25.45 -12.21
C GLU A 27 35.62 -25.84 -11.61
N ASP A 28 34.51 -25.30 -12.12
CA ASP A 28 33.16 -25.65 -11.66
C ASP A 28 32.86 -27.14 -11.94
N ILE A 29 33.30 -27.67 -13.09
CA ILE A 29 33.16 -29.09 -13.44
C ILE A 29 34.06 -29.95 -12.55
N ARG A 30 35.29 -29.51 -12.27
CA ARG A 30 36.22 -30.23 -11.38
C ARG A 30 35.66 -30.36 -9.97
N VAL A 31 34.99 -29.33 -9.45
CA VAL A 31 34.30 -29.38 -8.16
C VAL A 31 33.22 -30.47 -8.12
N LEU A 32 32.43 -30.62 -9.19
CA LEU A 32 31.42 -31.69 -9.25
C LEU A 32 32.06 -33.08 -9.21
N ASN A 33 33.19 -33.26 -9.90
CA ASN A 33 33.93 -34.52 -9.87
C ASN A 33 34.50 -34.82 -8.47
N LEU A 34 34.97 -33.81 -7.75
CA LEU A 34 35.43 -33.96 -6.36
C LEU A 34 34.29 -34.43 -5.44
N ILE A 35 33.13 -33.79 -5.50
CA ILE A 35 31.96 -34.17 -4.70
C ILE A 35 31.50 -35.60 -5.03
N GLN A 36 31.47 -35.97 -6.32
CA GLN A 36 31.12 -37.32 -6.74
C GLN A 36 32.12 -38.37 -6.24
N GLY A 37 33.42 -38.07 -6.33
CA GLY A 37 34.48 -38.93 -5.81
C GLY A 37 34.34 -39.14 -4.30
N PHE A 38 34.19 -38.03 -3.56
CA PHE A 38 34.00 -38.04 -2.11
C PHE A 38 32.75 -38.83 -1.69
N GLY A 39 31.62 -38.62 -2.37
CA GLY A 39 30.40 -39.39 -2.10
C GLY A 39 30.57 -40.90 -2.32
N LYS A 40 31.27 -41.30 -3.39
CA LYS A 40 31.57 -42.71 -3.68
C LYS A 40 32.52 -43.32 -2.66
N GLU A 41 33.54 -42.58 -2.22
CA GLU A 41 34.50 -42.99 -1.18
C GLU A 41 33.77 -43.40 0.11
N PHE A 42 32.74 -42.64 0.51
CA PHE A 42 31.95 -42.89 1.72
C PHE A 42 30.64 -43.65 1.47
N ALA A 43 30.53 -44.34 0.32
CA ALA A 43 29.38 -45.17 -0.05
C ALA A 43 28.02 -44.46 0.08
N ARG A 44 27.96 -43.18 -0.30
CA ARG A 44 26.72 -42.39 -0.24
C ARG A 44 25.75 -42.80 -1.35
N PRO A 45 24.43 -42.79 -1.08
CA PRO A 45 23.41 -43.03 -2.10
C PRO A 45 23.57 -42.14 -3.33
N LYS A 46 23.34 -42.70 -4.52
CA LYS A 46 23.51 -41.99 -5.80
C LYS A 46 22.66 -40.71 -5.89
N ASN A 47 21.40 -40.78 -5.48
CA ASN A 47 20.49 -39.63 -5.47
C ASN A 47 21.00 -38.51 -4.54
N GLU A 48 21.52 -38.85 -3.35
CA GLU A 48 22.14 -37.87 -2.44
C GLU A 48 23.35 -37.19 -3.10
N ILE A 49 24.24 -37.95 -3.73
CA ILE A 49 25.39 -37.39 -4.47
C ILE A 49 24.93 -36.45 -5.58
N GLU A 50 23.93 -36.85 -6.38
CA GLU A 50 23.41 -36.05 -7.49
C GLU A 50 22.79 -34.72 -7.02
N GLN A 51 22.02 -34.72 -5.93
CA GLN A 51 21.43 -33.49 -5.39
C GLN A 51 22.51 -32.58 -4.77
N THR A 52 23.52 -33.14 -4.08
CA THR A 52 24.66 -32.35 -3.58
C THR A 52 25.46 -31.73 -4.73
N CYS A 53 25.68 -32.47 -5.83
CA CYS A 53 26.29 -31.91 -7.04
C CYS A 53 25.43 -30.80 -7.65
N SER A 54 24.11 -30.97 -7.65
CA SER A 54 23.18 -29.95 -8.17
C SER A 54 23.24 -28.66 -7.36
N LEU A 55 23.32 -28.74 -6.03
CA LEU A 55 23.55 -27.57 -5.15
C LEU A 55 24.90 -26.89 -5.44
N ALA A 56 25.95 -27.65 -5.72
CA ALA A 56 27.30 -27.13 -5.97
C ALA A 56 27.55 -26.64 -7.41
N SER A 57 26.56 -26.79 -8.31
CA SER A 57 26.72 -26.57 -9.76
C SER A 57 26.79 -25.10 -10.19
N GLY A 58 26.50 -24.16 -9.30
CA GLY A 58 26.56 -22.74 -9.61
C GLY A 58 27.96 -22.26 -10.01
N PRO A 59 28.08 -21.07 -10.63
CA PRO A 59 29.36 -20.47 -10.98
C PRO A 59 30.23 -20.18 -9.75
N SER A 60 31.50 -19.93 -10.01
CA SER A 60 32.53 -19.70 -8.99
C SER A 60 32.43 -18.38 -8.21
N ASP A 61 31.61 -17.40 -8.62
CA ASP A 61 31.71 -16.04 -8.08
C ASP A 61 31.12 -15.84 -6.67
N LEU A 62 30.07 -16.58 -6.32
CA LEU A 62 29.46 -16.59 -4.99
C LEU A 62 29.19 -18.01 -4.50
N VAL A 63 29.66 -18.30 -3.28
CA VAL A 63 29.46 -19.58 -2.58
C VAL A 63 28.70 -19.35 -1.28
N ILE A 64 27.66 -20.13 -1.03
CA ILE A 64 26.92 -20.16 0.24
C ILE A 64 27.31 -21.44 0.98
N ILE A 65 27.78 -21.32 2.22
CA ILE A 65 28.15 -22.48 3.06
C ILE A 65 27.11 -22.62 4.17
N LEU A 66 26.27 -23.65 4.06
CA LEU A 66 25.35 -24.10 5.10
C LEU A 66 26.04 -25.09 6.05
N GLU A 67 25.35 -25.48 7.12
CA GLU A 67 25.94 -26.36 8.11
C GLU A 67 25.97 -27.81 7.63
N ARG A 68 24.81 -28.45 7.52
CA ARG A 68 24.69 -29.85 7.13
C ARG A 68 23.28 -30.21 6.67
N PRO A 69 23.11 -31.26 5.85
CA PRO A 69 21.80 -31.80 5.53
C PRO A 69 21.06 -32.34 6.77
N TYR A 70 19.74 -32.20 6.78
CA TYR A 70 18.92 -32.69 7.89
C TYR A 70 18.87 -34.23 7.92
N LYS A 71 18.87 -34.82 9.11
CA LYS A 71 18.83 -36.28 9.31
C LYS A 71 17.61 -36.99 8.71
N GLU A 72 16.55 -36.27 8.36
CA GLU A 72 15.35 -36.83 7.70
C GLU A 72 15.15 -36.27 6.30
N GLN A 73 16.14 -35.54 5.76
CA GLN A 73 16.09 -35.03 4.39
C GLN A 73 15.99 -36.20 3.39
N THR A 74 15.14 -36.00 2.37
CA THR A 74 14.89 -36.92 1.26
C THR A 74 15.46 -36.33 -0.02
N TYR A 75 15.96 -37.18 -0.91
CA TYR A 75 16.71 -36.77 -2.12
C TYR A 75 16.03 -37.19 -3.43
N ASP A 76 14.80 -37.69 -3.36
CA ASP A 76 14.08 -38.23 -4.51
C ASP A 76 13.45 -37.12 -5.36
N GLY A 77 13.27 -37.39 -6.65
CA GLY A 77 12.63 -36.46 -7.60
C GLY A 77 13.59 -35.45 -8.23
N THR A 78 13.02 -34.44 -8.87
CA THR A 78 13.80 -33.38 -9.54
C THR A 78 14.47 -32.46 -8.53
N PHE A 79 15.54 -31.76 -8.92
CA PHE A 79 16.23 -30.81 -8.03
C PHE A 79 15.29 -29.71 -7.50
N GLY A 80 14.35 -29.23 -8.31
CA GLY A 80 13.34 -28.26 -7.87
C GLY A 80 12.38 -28.81 -6.81
N GLU A 81 11.99 -30.08 -6.91
CA GLU A 81 11.17 -30.75 -5.88
C GLU A 81 11.96 -30.96 -4.58
N PHE A 82 13.22 -31.36 -4.71
CA PHE A 82 14.15 -31.49 -3.59
C PHE A 82 14.29 -30.18 -2.80
N VAL A 83 14.56 -29.07 -3.48
CA VAL A 83 14.63 -27.73 -2.88
C VAL A 83 13.32 -27.35 -2.19
N LYS A 84 12.17 -27.57 -2.86
CA LYS A 84 10.85 -27.22 -2.33
C LYS A 84 10.46 -27.99 -1.06
N ARG A 85 10.89 -29.25 -0.91
CA ARG A 85 10.59 -30.09 0.27
C ARG A 85 11.40 -29.70 1.51
N CYS A 86 12.57 -29.08 1.34
CA CYS A 86 13.37 -28.59 2.44
C CYS A 86 13.09 -27.11 2.70
N GLU A 87 12.44 -26.78 3.81
CA GLU A 87 12.08 -25.38 4.13
C GLU A 87 13.31 -24.47 4.13
N THR A 88 14.46 -24.91 4.65
CA THR A 88 15.71 -24.14 4.60
C THR A 88 16.14 -23.83 3.17
N LEU A 89 16.20 -24.83 2.28
CA LEU A 89 16.66 -24.63 0.90
C LEU A 89 15.66 -23.78 0.09
N LYS A 90 14.37 -23.98 0.30
CA LYS A 90 13.32 -23.13 -0.25
C LYS A 90 13.51 -21.65 0.13
N ARG A 91 13.86 -21.38 1.39
CA ARG A 91 14.12 -20.01 1.86
C ARG A 91 15.44 -19.45 1.35
N VAL A 92 16.46 -20.28 1.18
CA VAL A 92 17.72 -19.87 0.52
C VAL A 92 17.45 -19.48 -0.93
N ASP A 93 16.66 -20.26 -1.67
CA ASP A 93 16.25 -19.92 -3.04
C ASP A 93 15.46 -18.60 -3.10
N GLU A 94 14.51 -18.41 -2.19
CA GLU A 94 13.75 -17.16 -2.04
C GLU A 94 14.67 -15.95 -1.79
N LEU A 95 15.68 -16.10 -0.93
CA LEU A 95 16.67 -15.07 -0.60
C LEU A 95 17.59 -14.74 -1.78
N ILE A 96 18.05 -15.77 -2.52
CA ILE A 96 18.88 -15.60 -3.72
C ILE A 96 18.09 -14.83 -4.79
N SER A 97 16.86 -15.27 -5.06
CA SER A 97 15.98 -14.63 -6.03
C SER A 97 15.71 -13.18 -5.64
N PHE A 98 15.35 -12.92 -4.39
CA PHE A 98 15.15 -11.57 -3.87
C PHE A 98 16.40 -10.69 -4.06
N SER A 99 17.55 -11.17 -3.60
CA SER A 99 18.80 -10.39 -3.52
C SER A 99 19.47 -10.16 -4.87
N SER A 100 19.05 -10.88 -5.89
CA SER A 100 19.53 -10.74 -7.27
C SER A 100 18.51 -10.13 -8.23
N LYS A 101 17.38 -9.59 -7.72
CA LYS A 101 16.23 -9.14 -8.54
C LYS A 101 15.67 -10.23 -9.48
N GLY A 102 15.76 -11.48 -9.07
CA GLY A 102 15.34 -12.64 -9.84
C GLY A 102 16.32 -13.10 -10.91
N ALA A 103 17.49 -12.45 -11.04
CA ALA A 103 18.51 -12.85 -12.02
C ALA A 103 19.17 -14.20 -11.67
N ARG A 104 19.18 -14.58 -10.38
CA ARG A 104 19.72 -15.85 -9.91
C ARG A 104 18.70 -16.62 -9.07
N SER A 105 18.94 -17.92 -8.97
CA SER A 105 18.24 -18.84 -8.06
C SER A 105 19.25 -19.80 -7.45
N ILE A 106 18.78 -20.70 -6.59
CA ILE A 106 19.62 -21.78 -6.04
C ILE A 106 20.19 -22.70 -7.13
N HIS A 107 19.60 -22.70 -8.33
CA HIS A 107 20.13 -23.43 -9.50
C HIS A 107 21.39 -22.81 -10.08
N THR A 108 21.66 -21.54 -9.79
CA THR A 108 22.72 -20.75 -10.42
C THR A 108 23.68 -20.16 -9.39
N VAL A 109 23.68 -20.68 -8.17
CA VAL A 109 24.55 -20.26 -7.07
C VAL A 109 25.13 -21.51 -6.42
N THR A 110 26.42 -21.51 -6.13
CA THR A 110 27.06 -22.65 -5.46
C THR A 110 26.61 -22.67 -4.00
N VAL A 111 25.92 -23.73 -3.58
CA VAL A 111 25.56 -24.00 -2.18
C VAL A 111 26.27 -25.26 -1.71
N LEU A 112 27.00 -25.16 -0.61
CA LEU A 112 27.78 -26.23 -0.01
C LEU A 112 27.35 -26.44 1.45
N ASP A 113 27.59 -27.63 1.97
CA ASP A 113 27.44 -27.93 3.40
C ASP A 113 28.83 -28.14 4.03
N ALA A 114 29.11 -27.45 5.14
CA ALA A 114 30.35 -27.60 5.89
C ALA A 114 30.58 -29.06 6.34
N PHE A 115 29.50 -29.78 6.66
CA PHE A 115 29.50 -31.23 6.82
C PHE A 115 28.73 -31.87 5.67
N SER A 116 29.47 -32.30 4.66
CA SER A 116 28.91 -32.90 3.45
C SER A 116 28.15 -34.20 3.73
N PHE A 117 26.99 -34.31 3.06
CA PHE A 117 26.05 -35.42 3.15
C PHE A 117 25.34 -35.57 4.51
N LYS A 118 24.23 -36.28 4.44
CA LYS A 118 23.36 -36.60 5.57
C LYS A 118 24.14 -37.43 6.61
N PRO A 119 23.99 -37.12 7.91
CA PRO A 119 24.61 -37.93 8.95
C PRO A 119 24.01 -39.35 8.95
N GLN A 120 24.86 -40.36 8.79
CA GLN A 120 24.49 -41.78 8.87
C GLN A 120 25.33 -42.46 9.96
N GLN A 121 24.68 -43.21 10.85
CA GLN A 121 25.36 -43.88 11.96
C GLN A 121 26.28 -45.02 11.50
N ALA A 122 25.92 -45.71 10.41
CA ALA A 122 26.70 -46.86 9.92
C ALA A 122 27.97 -46.46 9.15
N THR A 123 27.95 -45.28 8.50
CA THR A 123 29.06 -44.75 7.68
C THR A 123 29.25 -43.26 7.99
N PRO A 124 29.73 -42.90 9.18
CA PRO A 124 30.00 -41.51 9.52
C PRO A 124 31.16 -40.99 8.66
N ILE A 125 31.03 -39.78 8.13
CA ILE A 125 32.15 -39.07 7.51
C ILE A 125 32.85 -38.27 8.62
N PRO A 126 34.17 -38.40 8.79
CA PRO A 126 34.92 -37.55 9.72
C PRO A 126 34.79 -36.07 9.35
N SER A 127 34.58 -35.21 10.35
CA SER A 127 34.40 -33.77 10.15
C SER A 127 35.58 -33.15 9.39
N GLU A 128 36.80 -33.61 9.65
CA GLU A 128 38.03 -33.14 9.01
C GLU A 128 38.02 -33.43 7.50
N ARG A 129 37.47 -34.58 7.09
CA ARG A 129 37.35 -34.94 5.68
C ARG A 129 36.34 -34.05 4.95
N CYS A 130 35.23 -33.69 5.60
CA CYS A 130 34.28 -32.72 5.06
C CYS A 130 34.92 -31.34 4.90
N HIS A 131 35.63 -30.86 5.94
CA HIS A 131 36.29 -29.57 5.89
C HIS A 131 37.42 -29.53 4.84
N GLN A 132 38.17 -30.63 4.64
CA GLN A 132 39.15 -30.78 3.56
C GLN A 132 38.51 -30.64 2.18
N LEU A 133 37.35 -31.29 1.96
CA LEU A 133 36.62 -31.15 0.70
C LEU A 133 36.22 -29.68 0.44
N ILE A 134 35.69 -28.98 1.45
CA ILE A 134 35.34 -27.56 1.30
C ILE A 134 36.57 -26.70 1.01
N GLU A 135 37.72 -27.00 1.64
CA GLU A 135 38.97 -26.27 1.38
C GLU A 135 39.38 -26.43 -0.09
N GLU A 136 39.38 -27.65 -0.61
CA GLU A 136 39.70 -27.93 -2.01
C GLU A 136 38.74 -27.22 -2.96
N ILE A 137 37.43 -27.24 -2.68
CA ILE A 137 36.41 -26.57 -3.49
C ILE A 137 36.62 -25.05 -3.51
N LEU A 138 36.86 -24.43 -2.35
CA LEU A 138 37.06 -22.99 -2.26
C LEU A 138 38.35 -22.55 -2.96
N LYS A 139 39.43 -23.32 -2.84
CA LYS A 139 40.69 -23.06 -3.56
C LYS A 139 40.56 -23.22 -5.07
N LEU A 140 39.69 -24.12 -5.54
CA LEU A 140 39.41 -24.27 -6.96
C LEU A 140 38.54 -23.14 -7.49
N LYS A 141 37.42 -22.83 -6.83
CA LYS A 141 36.49 -21.78 -7.30
C LYS A 141 37.05 -20.36 -7.11
N LYS A 142 37.83 -20.13 -6.06
CA LYS A 142 38.33 -18.80 -5.64
C LYS A 142 37.23 -17.72 -5.71
N PRO A 143 36.13 -17.90 -4.96
CA PRO A 143 34.98 -17.03 -5.08
C PRO A 143 35.28 -15.59 -4.69
N LYS A 144 34.56 -14.65 -5.32
CA LYS A 144 34.62 -13.24 -4.92
C LYS A 144 33.92 -13.05 -3.58
N VAL A 145 32.84 -13.78 -3.33
CA VAL A 145 32.03 -13.69 -2.11
C VAL A 145 31.72 -15.07 -1.53
N VAL A 146 31.85 -15.21 -0.21
CA VAL A 146 31.40 -16.40 0.53
C VAL A 146 30.39 -15.98 1.60
N LEU A 147 29.19 -16.53 1.55
CA LEU A 147 28.15 -16.32 2.55
C LEU A 147 28.19 -17.48 3.56
N CYS A 148 28.57 -17.18 4.80
CA CYS A 148 28.89 -18.15 5.83
C CYS A 148 27.69 -18.35 6.77
N CYS A 149 27.00 -19.48 6.68
CA CYS A 149 25.75 -19.79 7.39
C CYS A 149 25.86 -20.98 8.37
N TRP A 150 27.05 -21.25 8.92
CA TRP A 150 27.30 -22.40 9.81
C TRP A 150 28.24 -22.04 10.95
N ASN A 151 28.06 -22.61 12.15
CA ASN A 151 28.83 -22.22 13.35
C ASN A 151 29.32 -23.38 14.24
N GLN A 152 29.45 -24.59 13.69
CA GLN A 152 29.96 -25.73 14.46
C GLN A 152 31.49 -25.63 14.67
N ASP A 153 32.01 -26.41 15.61
CA ASP A 153 33.45 -26.50 15.86
C ASP A 153 34.21 -26.95 14.61
N CYS A 154 35.35 -26.31 14.37
CA CYS A 154 36.18 -26.55 13.20
C CYS A 154 37.65 -26.42 13.59
N GLU A 155 38.36 -27.54 13.56
CA GLU A 155 39.79 -27.59 13.88
C GLU A 155 40.67 -27.16 12.69
N GLN A 156 40.11 -27.10 11.48
CA GLN A 156 40.84 -26.75 10.27
C GLN A 156 40.93 -25.22 10.12
N PRO A 157 42.13 -24.60 10.26
CA PRO A 157 42.25 -23.14 10.35
C PRO A 157 41.75 -22.41 9.10
N PHE A 158 42.00 -22.97 7.92
CA PHE A 158 41.56 -22.40 6.65
C PHE A 158 40.04 -22.39 6.48
N ILE A 159 39.30 -23.31 7.11
CA ILE A 159 37.84 -23.35 7.03
C ILE A 159 37.20 -22.54 8.17
N ALA A 160 37.87 -22.46 9.32
CA ALA A 160 37.39 -21.67 10.47
C ALA A 160 37.16 -20.18 10.13
N GLN A 161 37.93 -19.60 9.20
CA GLN A 161 37.71 -18.24 8.69
C GLN A 161 36.40 -18.07 7.89
N PHE A 162 35.69 -19.14 7.54
CA PHE A 162 34.37 -19.09 6.88
C PHE A 162 33.23 -19.51 7.81
N LYS A 163 33.43 -19.43 9.13
CA LYS A 163 32.37 -19.64 10.12
C LYS A 163 31.47 -18.41 10.28
N SER A 164 30.21 -18.67 10.57
CA SER A 164 29.24 -17.72 11.10
C SER A 164 29.69 -17.16 12.45
N HIS A 165 29.32 -15.92 12.75
CA HIS A 165 29.45 -15.36 14.10
C HIS A 165 28.19 -15.58 14.97
N GLY A 166 27.11 -16.12 14.40
CA GLY A 166 25.82 -16.26 15.06
C GLY A 166 24.82 -15.15 14.68
N VAL A 167 23.65 -15.18 15.33
CA VAL A 167 22.59 -14.20 15.08
C VAL A 167 22.96 -12.87 15.73
N GLY A 168 22.84 -11.78 14.96
CA GLY A 168 22.95 -10.41 15.46
C GLY A 168 24.36 -9.98 15.91
N THR A 169 25.40 -10.66 15.41
CA THR A 169 26.78 -10.28 15.66
C THR A 169 27.28 -9.24 14.66
N TRP A 170 28.13 -8.33 15.13
CA TRP A 170 28.79 -7.29 14.34
C TRP A 170 30.29 -7.20 14.69
N PRO A 171 31.20 -6.95 13.73
CA PRO A 171 30.97 -6.90 12.28
C PRO A 171 30.72 -8.30 11.70
N PHE A 172 30.03 -8.35 10.56
CA PHE A 172 29.75 -9.59 9.83
C PHE A 172 30.45 -9.65 8.46
N ARG A 173 31.20 -8.62 8.06
CA ARG A 173 31.88 -8.53 6.76
C ARG A 173 33.38 -8.54 6.99
N ASP A 174 34.05 -9.55 6.44
CA ASP A 174 35.50 -9.68 6.50
C ASP A 174 36.09 -9.89 5.12
N GLN A 175 37.35 -9.47 4.95
CA GLN A 175 38.15 -9.79 3.77
C GLN A 175 39.09 -10.95 4.12
N VAL A 176 39.08 -11.97 3.28
CA VAL A 176 39.82 -13.22 3.45
C VAL A 176 40.64 -13.50 2.21
N ASP A 177 41.85 -14.03 2.36
CA ASP A 177 42.69 -14.44 1.25
C ASP A 177 42.55 -15.94 0.95
N ILE A 178 42.26 -16.27 -0.30
CA ILE A 178 42.26 -17.64 -0.82
C ILE A 178 43.38 -17.74 -1.87
N GLU A 179 44.57 -18.14 -1.42
CA GLU A 179 45.75 -18.33 -2.27
C GLU A 179 46.09 -17.10 -3.13
N GLY A 180 46.16 -15.93 -2.50
CA GLY A 180 46.44 -14.65 -3.16
C GLY A 180 45.22 -14.02 -3.83
N ASN A 181 44.03 -14.61 -3.70
CA ASN A 181 42.79 -14.07 -4.23
C ASN A 181 41.93 -13.50 -3.11
N SER A 182 41.59 -12.22 -3.20
CA SER A 182 40.81 -11.52 -2.18
C SER A 182 39.33 -11.88 -2.27
N THR A 183 38.82 -12.54 -1.24
CA THR A 183 37.42 -12.96 -1.10
C THR A 183 36.74 -12.18 0.03
N ILE A 184 35.49 -11.77 -0.16
CA ILE A 184 34.67 -11.17 0.90
C ILE A 184 33.84 -12.26 1.59
N ALA A 185 34.05 -12.44 2.89
CA ALA A 185 33.25 -13.32 3.72
C ALA A 185 32.12 -12.51 4.40
N ILE A 186 30.87 -12.87 4.11
CA ILE A 186 29.69 -12.37 4.82
C ILE A 186 29.27 -13.42 5.85
N ARG A 187 29.61 -13.17 7.11
CA ARG A 187 29.34 -14.03 8.28
C ARG A 187 27.91 -13.87 8.76
N SER A 188 27.01 -14.51 8.02
CA SER A 188 25.59 -14.62 8.37
C SER A 188 25.37 -15.70 9.42
N PHE A 189 24.14 -16.16 9.59
CA PHE A 189 23.76 -17.28 10.45
C PHE A 189 22.88 -18.28 9.68
N HIS A 190 22.68 -19.48 10.22
CA HIS A 190 21.95 -20.52 9.53
C HIS A 190 20.48 -20.12 9.27
N PRO A 191 19.96 -20.15 8.02
CA PRO A 191 18.61 -19.68 7.70
C PRO A 191 17.50 -20.33 8.54
N ALA A 192 17.67 -21.60 8.92
CA ALA A 192 16.74 -22.32 9.80
C ALA A 192 16.47 -21.59 11.12
N ALA A 193 17.43 -20.86 11.68
CA ALA A 193 17.27 -20.09 12.92
C ALA A 193 16.19 -18.99 12.82
N ALA A 194 15.91 -18.49 11.61
CA ALA A 194 14.91 -17.45 11.37
C ALA A 194 13.56 -18.00 10.87
N VAL A 195 13.55 -19.17 10.23
CA VAL A 195 12.38 -19.66 9.46
C VAL A 195 11.84 -21.01 9.92
N CYS A 196 12.63 -21.81 10.64
CA CYS A 196 12.21 -23.15 11.10
C CYS A 196 11.80 -23.18 12.59
N TYR A 197 12.32 -22.25 13.40
CA TYR A 197 12.07 -22.20 14.84
C TYR A 197 11.33 -20.91 15.23
N ASP A 198 10.26 -21.03 16.03
CA ASP A 198 9.46 -19.90 16.56
C ASP A 198 9.07 -18.88 15.47
N LYS A 199 8.38 -19.36 14.43
CA LYS A 199 8.21 -18.65 13.16
C LYS A 199 7.54 -17.29 13.31
N SER A 200 6.69 -17.14 14.32
CA SER A 200 5.88 -15.95 14.55
C SER A 200 6.64 -14.78 15.19
N ARG A 201 7.83 -15.01 15.77
CA ARG A 201 8.54 -14.01 16.60
C ARG A 201 9.90 -13.55 16.06
N LYS A 202 10.33 -14.04 14.89
CA LYS A 202 11.69 -13.82 14.35
C LYS A 202 11.75 -12.78 13.22
N ALA A 203 11.01 -11.68 13.35
CA ALA A 203 10.92 -10.65 12.31
C ALA A 203 12.29 -9.97 12.05
N CYS A 204 13.03 -9.63 13.11
CA CYS A 204 14.34 -9.01 12.98
C CYS A 204 15.39 -10.00 12.49
N CYS A 205 15.35 -11.27 12.89
CA CYS A 205 16.24 -12.29 12.32
C CYS A 205 16.00 -12.45 10.82
N ARG A 206 14.75 -12.56 10.37
CA ARG A 206 14.43 -12.66 8.94
C ARG A 206 14.90 -11.42 8.18
N MET A 207 14.76 -10.23 8.76
CA MET A 207 15.25 -8.99 8.16
C MET A 207 16.78 -8.94 8.07
N LEU A 208 17.49 -9.37 9.12
CA LEU A 208 18.95 -9.44 9.10
C LEU A 208 19.45 -10.39 8.01
N LEU A 209 18.79 -11.55 7.87
CA LEU A 209 19.13 -12.52 6.84
C LEU A 209 18.95 -11.95 5.42
N LEU A 210 17.85 -11.20 5.19
CA LEU A 210 17.64 -10.45 3.94
C LEU A 210 18.78 -9.47 3.66
N CYS A 211 19.20 -8.71 4.69
CA CYS A 211 20.27 -7.74 4.54
C CYS A 211 21.60 -8.41 4.20
N HIS A 212 21.96 -9.52 4.86
CA HIS A 212 23.20 -10.25 4.57
C HIS A 212 23.23 -10.79 3.13
N PHE A 213 22.13 -11.35 2.63
CA PHE A 213 22.07 -11.81 1.25
C PHE A 213 22.10 -10.63 0.26
N ALA A 214 21.34 -9.55 0.50
CA ALA A 214 21.37 -8.37 -0.35
C ALA A 214 22.79 -7.76 -0.45
N LEU A 215 23.51 -7.68 0.66
CA LEU A 215 24.89 -7.19 0.69
C LEU A 215 25.86 -8.14 -0.03
N ALA A 216 25.73 -9.46 0.14
CA ALA A 216 26.57 -10.43 -0.57
C ALA A 216 26.44 -10.31 -2.09
N PHE A 217 25.22 -10.11 -2.59
CA PHE A 217 24.98 -9.84 -4.01
C PHE A 217 25.44 -8.42 -4.43
N GLY A 218 25.30 -7.44 -3.54
CA GLY A 218 25.83 -6.10 -3.72
C GLY A 218 27.35 -6.08 -3.94
N GLU A 219 28.10 -6.90 -3.20
CA GLU A 219 29.55 -7.05 -3.37
C GLU A 219 29.92 -7.59 -4.76
N LEU A 220 29.13 -8.49 -5.34
CA LEU A 220 29.32 -8.93 -6.73
C LEU A 220 29.18 -7.76 -7.70
N ALA A 221 28.18 -6.90 -7.50
CA ALA A 221 27.93 -5.69 -8.26
C ALA A 221 28.90 -4.53 -7.94
N GLY A 222 29.84 -4.71 -7.00
CA GLY A 222 30.86 -3.71 -6.65
C GLY A 222 30.43 -2.71 -5.57
N SER A 223 29.31 -2.93 -4.90
CA SER A 223 28.91 -2.15 -3.73
C SER A 223 29.55 -2.71 -2.47
N THR A 224 30.32 -1.87 -1.77
CA THR A 224 30.93 -2.18 -0.48
C THR A 224 30.28 -1.44 0.69
N ILE A 225 29.19 -0.71 0.42
CA ILE A 225 28.54 0.16 1.41
C ILE A 225 27.63 -0.69 2.29
N VAL A 226 27.93 -0.72 3.59
CA VAL A 226 27.05 -1.31 4.61
C VAL A 226 26.36 -0.17 5.37
N PRO A 227 25.02 -0.03 5.24
CA PRO A 227 24.30 1.01 5.97
C PRO A 227 24.36 0.85 7.49
N GLU A 228 24.52 1.95 8.22
CA GLU A 228 24.63 1.97 9.68
C GLU A 228 23.38 1.41 10.39
N TRP A 229 22.19 1.59 9.81
CA TRP A 229 20.94 1.10 10.41
C TRP A 229 20.87 -0.43 10.52
N ILE A 230 21.71 -1.18 9.82
CA ILE A 230 21.80 -2.63 9.94
C ILE A 230 22.32 -3.03 11.33
N HIS A 231 23.19 -2.22 11.95
CA HIS A 231 23.68 -2.47 13.32
C HIS A 231 22.52 -2.61 14.31
N THR A 232 21.53 -1.73 14.23
CA THR A 232 20.38 -1.79 15.13
C THR A 232 19.51 -3.02 14.84
N ILE A 233 19.50 -3.54 13.61
CA ILE A 233 18.81 -4.81 13.29
C ILE A 233 19.59 -5.99 13.89
N CYS A 234 20.92 -5.94 13.88
CA CYS A 234 21.76 -6.92 14.56
C CYS A 234 21.38 -7.00 16.05
N ASP A 235 21.42 -5.87 16.76
CA ASP A 235 21.06 -5.81 18.19
C ASP A 235 19.66 -6.36 18.47
N ASP A 236 18.68 -5.94 17.66
CA ASP A 236 17.29 -6.41 17.79
C ASP A 236 17.14 -7.91 17.51
N SER A 237 17.90 -8.45 16.56
CA SER A 237 17.86 -9.87 16.21
C SER A 237 18.50 -10.75 17.28
N SER A 238 19.56 -10.28 17.95
CA SER A 238 20.17 -10.96 19.11
C SER A 238 19.14 -11.11 20.22
N MET A 239 18.43 -10.03 20.55
CA MET A 239 17.36 -10.06 21.56
C MET A 239 16.20 -11.00 21.18
N GLU A 240 15.83 -11.09 19.90
CA GLU A 240 14.83 -12.04 19.44
C GLU A 240 15.34 -13.49 19.50
N HIS A 241 16.63 -13.72 19.28
CA HIS A 241 17.24 -15.04 19.31
C HIS A 241 17.35 -15.61 20.73
N GLU A 242 17.79 -14.81 21.70
CA GLU A 242 17.97 -15.23 23.10
C GLU A 242 16.65 -15.59 23.80
N LYS A 243 15.53 -14.98 23.38
CA LYS A 243 14.20 -15.22 23.97
C LYS A 243 13.55 -16.55 23.55
N ASN A 244 14.35 -17.60 23.31
CA ASN A 244 13.88 -18.95 23.00
C ASN A 244 13.20 -19.60 24.23
N GLY A 245 12.00 -19.11 24.56
CA GLY A 245 11.09 -19.63 25.57
C GLY A 245 9.77 -20.06 24.93
N SER A 246 9.68 -21.35 24.64
CA SER A 246 8.50 -22.23 24.58
C SER A 246 7.19 -21.76 23.90
N ARG A 247 6.89 -22.49 22.80
CA ARG A 247 5.61 -22.71 22.09
C ARG A 247 5.14 -21.61 21.14
N ASP A 248 4.67 -22.07 19.97
CA ASP A 248 3.85 -21.24 19.09
C ASP A 248 2.64 -20.76 19.91
N PRO A 249 2.42 -19.44 20.00
CA PRO A 249 1.34 -18.89 20.80
C PRO A 249 0.01 -19.39 20.23
N GLY A 250 -0.80 -20.05 21.06
CA GLY A 250 -2.16 -20.44 20.66
C GLY A 250 -2.97 -19.21 20.19
N ASN A 251 -4.06 -19.41 19.45
CA ASN A 251 -4.83 -18.31 18.83
C ASN A 251 -5.17 -17.15 19.80
N LEU A 252 -5.41 -17.45 21.08
CA LEU A 252 -5.69 -16.45 22.11
C LEU A 252 -4.45 -15.61 22.48
N GLU A 253 -3.31 -16.25 22.65
CA GLU A 253 -2.03 -15.58 22.93
C GLU A 253 -1.56 -14.75 21.73
N SER A 254 -1.75 -15.27 20.52
CA SER A 254 -1.51 -14.54 19.27
C SER A 254 -2.34 -13.24 19.19
N THR A 255 -3.62 -13.29 19.59
CA THR A 255 -4.50 -12.10 19.62
C THR A 255 -3.98 -11.06 20.62
N LEU A 256 -3.50 -11.47 21.80
CA LEU A 256 -2.94 -10.57 22.80
C LEU A 256 -1.64 -9.90 22.32
N ILE A 257 -0.76 -10.66 21.67
CA ILE A 257 0.48 -10.13 21.09
C ILE A 257 0.14 -9.14 19.97
N MET A 258 -0.81 -9.47 19.08
CA MET A 258 -1.28 -8.56 18.03
C MET A 258 -1.83 -7.25 18.62
N LEU A 259 -2.67 -7.32 19.66
CA LEU A 259 -3.19 -6.14 20.35
C LEU A 259 -2.06 -5.28 20.93
N SER A 260 -1.06 -5.91 21.55
CA SER A 260 0.11 -5.19 22.07
C SER A 260 0.85 -4.45 20.96
N ILE A 261 1.15 -5.12 19.84
CA ILE A 261 1.87 -4.53 18.71
C ILE A 261 1.05 -3.39 18.09
N LEU A 262 -0.25 -3.60 17.84
CA LEU A 262 -1.14 -2.59 17.28
C LEU A 262 -1.26 -1.35 18.19
N ARG A 263 -1.29 -1.55 19.52
CA ARG A 263 -1.27 -0.44 20.48
C ARG A 263 0.08 0.28 20.50
N GLN A 264 1.21 -0.43 20.35
CA GLN A 264 2.53 0.20 20.23
C GLN A 264 2.63 1.07 18.97
N ILE A 265 2.17 0.53 17.83
CA ILE A 265 2.06 1.27 16.56
C ILE A 265 1.28 2.57 16.77
N ARG A 266 0.13 2.50 17.46
CA ARG A 266 -0.71 3.67 17.75
C ARG A 266 -0.09 4.65 18.76
N ARG A 267 0.57 4.18 19.82
CA ARG A 267 1.11 5.06 20.87
C ARG A 267 2.45 5.69 20.45
N GLY A 268 3.17 5.08 19.52
CA GLY A 268 4.51 5.50 19.11
C GLY A 268 5.56 5.40 20.23
N LYS A 269 5.23 4.77 21.37
CA LYS A 269 6.12 4.55 22.51
C LYS A 269 6.46 3.06 22.62
N ARG A 270 7.75 2.77 22.71
CA ARG A 270 8.28 1.42 22.97
C ARG A 270 8.16 1.11 24.46
N GLU A 271 7.00 0.65 24.89
CA GLU A 271 6.86 0.01 26.21
C GLU A 271 7.15 -1.50 26.07
N PRO A 272 7.81 -2.14 27.06
CA PRO A 272 7.94 -3.59 27.08
C PRO A 272 6.57 -4.23 26.88
N ILE A 273 6.50 -5.30 26.08
CA ILE A 273 5.26 -6.09 25.92
C ILE A 273 4.98 -6.76 27.28
N GLN A 274 4.33 -6.04 28.19
CA GLN A 274 3.66 -6.65 29.32
C GLN A 274 2.32 -7.15 28.81
N VAL A 275 2.25 -8.46 28.58
CA VAL A 275 0.98 -9.14 28.37
C VAL A 275 0.21 -9.01 29.69
N GLN A 276 -0.60 -7.97 29.81
CA GLN A 276 -1.57 -7.92 30.90
C GLN A 276 -2.48 -9.13 30.70
N SER A 277 -2.56 -9.97 31.73
CA SER A 277 -3.51 -11.08 31.78
C SER A 277 -4.92 -10.50 31.62
N PHE A 278 -5.50 -10.66 30.44
CA PHE A 278 -6.92 -10.39 30.21
C PHE A 278 -7.72 -11.66 30.58
N GLU A 279 -7.50 -12.18 31.78
CA GLU A 279 -8.36 -13.21 32.37
C GLU A 279 -9.78 -12.65 32.47
N GLY A 280 -10.72 -13.25 31.72
CA GLY A 280 -12.14 -12.91 31.76
C GLY A 280 -12.70 -12.07 30.61
N VAL A 281 -11.87 -11.61 29.66
CA VAL A 281 -12.38 -10.90 28.47
C VAL A 281 -12.78 -11.90 27.37
N PRO A 282 -14.02 -11.85 26.84
CA PRO A 282 -14.45 -12.74 25.76
C PRO A 282 -13.53 -12.61 24.53
N ALA A 283 -13.15 -13.75 23.93
CA ALA A 283 -12.29 -13.79 22.74
C ALA A 283 -12.85 -12.96 21.57
N GLU A 284 -14.18 -12.85 21.48
CA GLU A 284 -14.86 -12.02 20.49
C GLU A 284 -14.56 -10.53 20.66
N TYR A 285 -14.53 -10.02 21.89
CA TYR A 285 -14.19 -8.62 22.18
C TYR A 285 -12.72 -8.31 21.84
N GLN A 286 -11.82 -9.26 22.08
CA GLN A 286 -10.41 -9.11 21.69
C GLN A 286 -10.24 -9.05 20.17
N ARG A 287 -10.96 -9.91 19.43
CA ARG A 287 -10.99 -9.86 17.96
C ARG A 287 -11.54 -8.54 17.43
N GLN A 288 -12.63 -8.04 18.02
CA GLN A 288 -13.20 -6.74 17.66
C GLN A 288 -12.18 -5.61 17.87
N GLN A 289 -11.44 -5.61 18.99
CA GLN A 289 -10.37 -4.64 19.22
C GLN A 289 -9.22 -4.74 18.21
N VAL A 290 -8.79 -5.95 17.84
CA VAL A 290 -7.77 -6.15 16.80
C VAL A 290 -8.26 -5.54 15.48
N ASN A 291 -9.49 -5.82 15.09
CA ASN A 291 -10.07 -5.32 13.85
C ASN A 291 -10.22 -3.79 13.86
N ALA A 292 -10.63 -3.20 14.99
CA ALA A 292 -10.71 -1.75 15.17
C ALA A 292 -9.32 -1.09 15.01
N LEU A 293 -8.29 -1.64 15.65
CA LEU A 293 -6.93 -1.11 15.54
C LEU A 293 -6.31 -1.33 14.16
N LEU A 294 -6.62 -2.44 13.47
CA LEU A 294 -6.20 -2.65 12.09
C LEU A 294 -6.82 -1.62 11.14
N ARG A 295 -8.11 -1.28 11.31
CA ARG A 295 -8.71 -0.19 10.53
C ARG A 295 -8.00 1.12 10.73
N GLN A 296 -7.75 1.49 11.99
CA GLN A 296 -7.03 2.72 12.31
C GLN A 296 -5.64 2.72 11.68
N LEU A 297 -4.94 1.58 11.71
CA LEU A 297 -3.64 1.43 11.06
C LEU A 297 -3.73 1.64 9.55
N PHE A 298 -4.65 0.95 8.87
CA PHE A 298 -4.81 1.04 7.41
C PHE A 298 -5.35 2.37 6.93
N ALA A 299 -6.11 3.08 7.77
CA ALA A 299 -6.57 4.43 7.50
C ALA A 299 -5.49 5.49 7.77
N SER A 300 -4.37 5.14 8.39
CA SER A 300 -3.32 6.09 8.76
C SER A 300 -2.18 6.13 7.74
N ASP A 301 -1.49 7.27 7.66
CA ASP A 301 -0.23 7.42 6.92
C ASP A 301 0.97 6.88 7.73
N TYR A 302 0.80 5.70 8.34
CA TYR A 302 1.84 5.11 9.19
C TYR A 302 3.14 4.95 8.41
N ASN A 303 4.18 5.65 8.89
CA ASN A 303 5.51 5.69 8.28
C ASN A 303 6.64 5.44 9.30
N LYS A 304 6.31 4.87 10.47
CA LYS A 304 7.23 4.68 11.60
C LYS A 304 7.99 3.35 11.54
N GLY A 305 8.21 2.81 10.35
CA GLY A 305 9.08 1.66 10.11
C GLY A 305 8.34 0.31 10.02
N ALA A 306 8.95 -0.65 9.32
CA ALA A 306 8.31 -1.94 9.00
C ALA A 306 8.39 -3.02 10.09
N ARG A 307 9.15 -2.84 11.19
CA ARG A 307 9.40 -3.89 12.19
C ARG A 307 8.11 -4.46 12.79
N ASP A 308 7.25 -3.59 13.30
CA ASP A 308 6.03 -4.01 13.98
C ASP A 308 5.01 -4.57 12.98
N ILE A 309 4.99 -4.03 11.76
CA ILE A 309 4.19 -4.58 10.65
C ILE A 309 4.68 -5.99 10.29
N ALA A 310 5.99 -6.22 10.23
CA ALA A 310 6.56 -7.54 9.93
C ALA A 310 6.20 -8.57 11.00
N LYS A 311 6.24 -8.20 12.28
CA LYS A 311 5.74 -9.05 13.38
C LYS A 311 4.26 -9.36 13.24
N LEU A 312 3.44 -8.36 12.90
CA LEU A 312 2.01 -8.57 12.63
C LEU A 312 1.80 -9.54 11.45
N CYS A 313 2.54 -9.40 10.35
CA CYS A 313 2.45 -10.34 9.22
C CYS A 313 2.72 -11.78 9.63
N LEU A 314 3.77 -12.01 10.42
CA LEU A 314 4.13 -13.35 10.90
C LEU A 314 3.05 -13.94 11.81
N LEU A 315 2.51 -13.16 12.75
CA LEU A 315 1.41 -13.58 13.61
C LEU A 315 0.12 -13.83 12.81
N TRP A 316 -0.16 -13.00 11.80
CA TRP A 316 -1.38 -13.08 11.01
C TRP A 316 -1.42 -14.28 10.06
N LYS A 317 -0.24 -14.76 9.63
CA LYS A 317 -0.11 -15.88 8.68
C LYS A 317 -0.72 -17.19 9.21
N ASP A 318 -0.70 -17.39 10.51
CA ASP A 318 -1.27 -18.59 11.15
C ASP A 318 -2.59 -18.28 11.89
N TYR A 319 -3.08 -17.04 11.79
CA TYR A 319 -4.29 -16.58 12.45
C TYR A 319 -5.56 -16.95 11.67
N ASN A 320 -6.43 -17.74 12.29
CA ASN A 320 -7.69 -18.15 11.69
C ASN A 320 -8.69 -16.97 11.64
N HIS A 321 -8.72 -16.27 10.51
CA HIS A 321 -9.62 -15.15 10.23
C HIS A 321 -10.21 -15.24 8.81
N PRO A 322 -11.51 -15.01 8.60
CA PRO A 322 -12.13 -15.14 7.27
C PRO A 322 -11.53 -14.21 6.20
N ALA A 323 -11.07 -13.03 6.60
CA ALA A 323 -10.38 -12.07 5.72
C ALA A 323 -8.84 -12.15 5.80
N GLN A 324 -8.27 -13.29 6.20
CA GLN A 324 -6.83 -13.44 6.44
C GLN A 324 -5.96 -12.94 5.27
N GLN A 325 -6.26 -13.37 4.04
CA GLN A 325 -5.46 -13.02 2.86
C GLN A 325 -5.52 -11.52 2.53
N GLY A 326 -6.70 -10.90 2.62
CA GLY A 326 -6.87 -9.48 2.34
C GLY A 326 -6.11 -8.58 3.32
N ILE A 327 -6.20 -8.91 4.62
CA ILE A 327 -5.49 -8.19 5.69
C ILE A 327 -3.99 -8.37 5.56
N LEU A 328 -3.53 -9.61 5.32
CA LEU A 328 -2.11 -9.89 5.11
C LEU A 328 -1.58 -9.11 3.90
N GLY A 329 -2.33 -9.05 2.80
CA GLY A 329 -1.99 -8.25 1.62
C GLY A 329 -1.79 -6.76 1.95
N ARG A 330 -2.71 -6.16 2.71
CA ARG A 330 -2.60 -4.75 3.14
C ARG A 330 -1.45 -4.50 4.11
N LEU A 331 -1.20 -5.42 5.05
CA LEU A 331 -0.02 -5.33 5.93
C LEU A 331 1.28 -5.41 5.12
N ILE A 332 1.34 -6.30 4.13
CA ILE A 332 2.51 -6.43 3.24
C ILE A 332 2.73 -5.14 2.46
N GLU A 333 1.67 -4.57 1.90
CA GLU A 333 1.75 -3.29 1.19
C GLU A 333 2.23 -2.17 2.10
N LEU A 334 1.62 -2.00 3.28
CA LEU A 334 1.99 -0.98 4.24
C LEU A 334 3.46 -1.13 4.67
N GLY A 335 3.90 -2.34 5.00
CA GLY A 335 5.28 -2.64 5.38
C GLY A 335 6.27 -2.39 4.24
N SER A 336 5.89 -2.69 3.00
CA SER A 336 6.73 -2.48 1.82
C SER A 336 6.92 -1.00 1.46
N ARG A 337 5.94 -0.16 1.81
CA ARG A 337 6.00 1.30 1.58
C ARG A 337 6.91 2.02 2.57
N GLN A 338 7.25 1.40 3.70
CA GLN A 338 8.06 2.02 4.74
C GLN A 338 9.46 2.39 4.23
N GLY A 339 9.92 3.59 4.60
CA GLY A 339 11.26 4.08 4.27
C GLY A 339 12.35 3.48 5.14
N SER A 340 12.01 2.90 6.29
CA SER A 340 12.93 2.27 7.24
C SER A 340 12.37 0.96 7.78
N PHE A 341 13.22 0.08 8.31
CA PHE A 341 12.75 -1.08 9.07
C PHE A 341 12.37 -0.70 10.51
N GLN A 342 13.12 0.20 11.15
CA GLN A 342 12.85 0.66 12.50
C GLN A 342 12.27 2.07 12.51
N GLY A 343 11.37 2.33 13.46
CA GLY A 343 10.86 3.69 13.67
C GLY A 343 11.92 4.60 14.23
N GLN A 344 12.15 5.72 13.55
CA GLN A 344 12.86 6.86 14.11
C GLN A 344 11.96 7.50 15.16
N GLY A 345 12.48 7.64 16.38
CA GLY A 345 11.76 8.29 17.46
C GLY A 345 11.63 9.78 17.20
N ALA A 346 10.52 10.20 16.60
CA ALA A 346 10.02 11.56 16.67
C ALA A 346 8.50 11.55 16.67
N VAL A 347 7.95 12.22 17.68
CA VAL A 347 6.55 12.18 18.09
C VAL A 347 5.74 13.12 17.18
N SER A 348 4.92 12.54 16.32
CA SER A 348 3.53 13.00 16.23
C SER A 348 2.69 11.97 16.97
N ALA A 349 2.13 12.40 18.10
CA ALA A 349 1.08 11.65 18.77
C ALA A 349 -0.03 11.47 17.74
N PHE A 350 -0.47 10.23 17.55
CA PHE A 350 -1.71 9.99 16.86
C PHE A 350 -2.79 10.71 17.68
N SER A 351 -3.25 11.88 17.21
CA SER A 351 -4.59 12.29 17.56
C SER A 351 -5.49 11.16 17.11
N PRO A 352 -6.46 10.72 17.94
CA PRO A 352 -7.55 9.90 17.47
C PRO A 352 -8.35 10.79 16.52
N ALA A 353 -7.86 10.98 15.31
CA ALA A 353 -8.68 11.49 14.25
C ALA A 353 -9.69 10.36 14.04
N ARG A 354 -10.87 10.50 14.66
CA ARG A 354 -12.09 10.43 13.86
C ARG A 354 -11.67 11.13 12.57
N LYS A 355 -11.45 10.38 11.49
CA LYS A 355 -11.40 10.98 10.17
C LYS A 355 -12.80 11.52 9.97
N SER A 356 -13.02 12.71 10.54
CA SER A 356 -14.10 13.56 10.18
C SER A 356 -13.82 13.81 8.71
N TYR A 357 -14.63 13.20 7.84
CA TYR A 357 -14.60 13.50 6.42
C TYR A 357 -15.14 14.91 6.14
N TYR A 358 -15.12 15.77 7.16
CA TYR A 358 -15.29 17.19 7.06
C TYR A 358 -14.17 17.72 6.18
N VAL A 359 -14.53 17.92 4.93
CA VAL A 359 -13.74 18.75 4.05
C VAL A 359 -13.86 20.14 4.67
N GLY A 360 -12.79 20.61 5.31
CA GLY A 360 -12.70 21.98 5.79
C GLY A 360 -12.83 22.89 4.58
N PHE A 361 -14.03 23.40 4.35
CA PHE A 361 -14.31 24.44 3.39
C PHE A 361 -14.07 25.75 4.14
N ALA A 362 -13.24 26.64 3.57
CA ALA A 362 -13.10 27.98 4.10
C ALA A 362 -14.51 28.60 4.11
N ASP A 363 -15.01 28.92 5.31
CA ASP A 363 -16.17 29.81 5.46
C ASP A 363 -15.83 31.09 4.71
N ASP A 364 -16.72 31.51 3.79
CA ASP A 364 -17.05 32.84 3.24
C ASP A 364 -16.00 33.98 3.10
N ASP A 365 -14.74 33.81 3.49
CA ASP A 365 -13.66 34.80 3.41
C ASP A 365 -13.14 34.94 1.98
N ASP A 366 -13.28 33.91 1.14
CA ASP A 366 -12.95 34.00 -0.29
C ASP A 366 -13.94 34.90 -1.05
N ASP A 367 -15.20 35.00 -0.59
CA ASP A 367 -16.17 35.94 -1.16
C ASP A 367 -15.84 37.39 -0.77
N ALA A 368 -15.29 37.62 0.43
CA ALA A 368 -14.84 38.95 0.86
C ALA A 368 -13.57 39.41 0.11
N ASP A 369 -12.64 38.50 -0.20
CA ASP A 369 -11.44 38.84 -0.98
C ASP A 369 -11.77 38.99 -2.48
N LEU A 370 -12.79 38.28 -2.98
CA LEU A 370 -13.38 38.49 -4.30
C LEU A 370 -14.11 39.85 -4.39
N GLU A 371 -14.90 40.22 -3.39
CA GLU A 371 -15.54 41.55 -3.27
C GLU A 371 -14.50 42.67 -3.20
N LYS A 372 -13.36 42.43 -2.55
CA LYS A 372 -12.27 43.39 -2.42
C LYS A 372 -11.44 43.52 -3.70
N GLN A 373 -11.21 42.43 -4.43
CA GLN A 373 -10.61 42.47 -5.76
C GLN A 373 -11.54 43.10 -6.80
N LEU A 374 -12.86 42.87 -6.71
CA LEU A 374 -13.88 43.47 -7.58
C LEU A 374 -14.17 44.94 -7.24
N GLY A 375 -14.08 45.33 -5.96
CA GLY A 375 -14.17 46.73 -5.53
C GLY A 375 -13.01 47.60 -6.03
N SER A 376 -11.89 46.98 -6.42
CA SER A 376 -10.78 47.67 -7.09
C SER A 376 -11.04 47.93 -8.59
N LEU A 377 -12.02 47.24 -9.19
CA LEU A 377 -12.57 47.50 -10.53
C LEU A 377 -13.73 48.50 -10.43
N ASN A 378 -13.52 49.63 -9.74
CA ASN A 378 -14.48 50.71 -9.66
C ASN A 378 -14.66 51.34 -11.06
N ILE A 379 -15.60 50.79 -11.82
CA ILE A 379 -16.00 51.26 -13.14
C ILE A 379 -16.74 52.58 -12.94
N HIS A 380 -16.12 53.68 -13.41
CA HIS A 380 -16.83 54.93 -13.67
C HIS A 380 -18.06 54.67 -14.55
N GLU A 381 -19.18 55.30 -14.25
CA GLU A 381 -20.52 55.17 -14.86
C GLU A 381 -20.63 55.46 -16.38
N ASN A 382 -19.53 55.37 -17.14
CA ASN A 382 -19.48 55.59 -18.60
C ASN A 382 -18.87 54.42 -19.40
N ALA A 383 -18.71 53.22 -18.83
CA ALA A 383 -18.20 52.06 -19.56
C ALA A 383 -19.24 51.42 -20.50
N SER A 384 -18.76 50.84 -21.59
CA SER A 384 -19.59 50.29 -22.66
C SER A 384 -20.31 49.01 -22.22
N SER A 385 -21.47 48.69 -22.79
CA SER A 385 -22.23 47.45 -22.48
C SER A 385 -21.47 46.14 -22.73
N VAL A 386 -20.30 46.21 -23.36
CA VAL A 386 -19.42 45.07 -23.67
C VAL A 386 -18.55 44.70 -22.47
N ASP A 387 -18.21 45.66 -21.60
CA ASP A 387 -17.36 45.42 -20.42
C ASP A 387 -18.13 44.63 -19.34
N ASP A 388 -19.42 44.89 -19.15
CA ASP A 388 -20.28 44.17 -18.21
C ASP A 388 -20.42 42.67 -18.57
N GLU A 389 -20.49 42.34 -19.86
CA GLU A 389 -20.71 40.97 -20.35
C GLU A 389 -19.44 40.10 -20.25
N LEU A 390 -18.26 40.71 -20.48
CA LEU A 390 -16.97 40.05 -20.25
C LEU A 390 -16.76 39.76 -18.75
N VAL A 391 -17.24 40.64 -17.87
CA VAL A 391 -17.22 40.40 -16.41
C VAL A 391 -18.13 39.23 -16.03
N THR A 392 -19.35 39.13 -16.59
CA THR A 392 -20.23 37.98 -16.35
C THR A 392 -19.61 36.66 -16.80
N LEU A 393 -18.95 36.64 -17.97
CA LEU A 393 -18.24 35.47 -18.48
C LEU A 393 -17.05 35.07 -17.60
N ALA A 394 -16.22 36.03 -17.20
CA ALA A 394 -15.09 35.78 -16.31
C ALA A 394 -15.57 35.20 -14.96
N ARG A 395 -16.69 35.71 -14.42
CA ARG A 395 -17.32 35.16 -13.21
C ARG A 395 -17.82 33.73 -13.41
N LEU A 396 -18.45 33.42 -14.55
CA LEU A 396 -18.89 32.06 -14.87
C LEU A 396 -17.70 31.09 -14.93
N GLN A 397 -16.64 31.43 -15.67
CA GLN A 397 -15.43 30.60 -15.78
C GLN A 397 -14.73 30.39 -14.42
N THR A 398 -14.69 31.43 -13.60
CA THR A 398 -14.12 31.36 -12.24
C THR A 398 -14.95 30.41 -11.37
N ARG A 399 -16.29 30.51 -11.43
CA ARG A 399 -17.20 29.59 -10.72
C ARG A 399 -17.07 28.15 -11.22
N LEU A 400 -17.03 27.91 -12.53
CA LEU A 400 -16.83 26.58 -13.12
C LEU A 400 -15.50 25.96 -12.67
N SER A 401 -14.42 26.75 -12.68
CA SER A 401 -13.09 26.32 -12.23
C SER A 401 -13.04 26.00 -10.74
N SER A 402 -13.64 26.85 -9.89
CA SER A 402 -13.74 26.63 -8.45
C SER A 402 -14.53 25.34 -8.14
N GLN A 403 -15.69 25.16 -8.78
CA GLN A 403 -16.54 23.98 -8.60
C GLN A 403 -15.86 22.69 -9.10
N LYS A 404 -15.05 22.76 -10.17
CA LYS A 404 -14.24 21.64 -10.64
C LYS A 404 -13.22 21.20 -9.60
N ALA A 405 -12.51 22.14 -8.98
CA ALA A 405 -11.55 21.83 -7.91
C ALA A 405 -12.24 21.23 -6.68
N LEU A 406 -13.43 21.76 -6.33
CA LEU A 406 -14.26 21.28 -5.23
C LEU A 406 -14.71 19.83 -5.44
N LEU A 407 -15.32 19.52 -6.59
CA LEU A 407 -15.76 18.17 -6.94
C LEU A 407 -14.59 17.20 -7.01
N GLY A 408 -13.42 17.63 -7.51
CA GLY A 408 -12.21 16.80 -7.50
C GLY A 408 -11.78 16.39 -6.10
N ARG A 409 -11.80 17.32 -5.12
CA ARG A 409 -11.53 17.02 -3.70
C ARG A 409 -12.57 16.08 -3.12
N LEU A 410 -13.86 16.36 -3.35
CA LEU A 410 -14.98 15.54 -2.89
C LEU A 410 -14.88 14.10 -3.42
N GLN A 411 -14.58 13.94 -4.72
CA GLN A 411 -14.38 12.63 -5.35
C GLN A 411 -13.30 11.82 -4.63
N HIS A 412 -12.17 12.45 -4.29
CA HIS A 412 -11.07 11.81 -3.59
C HIS A 412 -11.49 11.33 -2.20
N VAL A 413 -12.10 12.22 -1.41
CA VAL A 413 -12.58 11.94 -0.05
C VAL A 413 -13.59 10.78 -0.04
N VAL A 414 -14.50 10.75 -1.00
CA VAL A 414 -15.54 9.71 -1.08
C VAL A 414 -14.96 8.37 -1.50
N THR A 415 -14.00 8.37 -2.43
CA THR A 415 -13.28 7.15 -2.81
C THR A 415 -12.51 6.57 -1.62
N GLU A 416 -11.91 7.44 -0.81
CA GLU A 416 -11.24 7.04 0.43
C GLU A 416 -12.24 6.48 1.46
N ALA A 417 -13.37 7.16 1.67
CA ALA A 417 -14.42 6.72 2.58
C ALA A 417 -15.00 5.35 2.16
N LEU A 418 -15.30 5.14 0.87
CA LEU A 418 -15.74 3.85 0.33
C LEU A 418 -14.71 2.75 0.57
N SER A 419 -13.43 3.05 0.37
CA SER A 419 -12.34 2.10 0.63
C SER A 419 -12.25 1.71 2.11
N HIS A 420 -12.50 2.68 3.00
CA HIS A 420 -12.56 2.48 4.44
C HIS A 420 -13.79 1.65 4.87
N VAL A 421 -14.94 1.90 4.25
CA VAL A 421 -16.17 1.14 4.49
C VAL A 421 -16.02 -0.30 4.02
N GLN A 422 -15.48 -0.52 2.81
CA GLN A 422 -15.21 -1.86 2.31
C GLN A 422 -14.25 -2.63 3.22
N LEU A 423 -13.15 -2.00 3.65
CA LEU A 423 -12.24 -2.59 4.64
C LEU A 423 -12.96 -2.93 5.95
N SER A 424 -13.91 -2.08 6.37
CA SER A 424 -14.69 -2.30 7.57
C SER A 424 -15.56 -3.54 7.49
N VAL A 425 -16.22 -3.73 6.34
CA VAL A 425 -17.00 -4.93 6.01
C VAL A 425 -16.09 -6.17 5.93
N GLU A 426 -14.95 -6.10 5.25
CA GLU A 426 -13.97 -7.20 5.15
C GLU A 426 -13.46 -7.65 6.52
N LEU A 427 -13.17 -6.69 7.40
CA LEU A 427 -12.75 -6.95 8.78
C LEU A 427 -13.91 -7.38 9.69
N GLN A 428 -15.08 -7.70 9.13
CA GLN A 428 -16.28 -8.12 9.85
C GLN A 428 -16.50 -7.27 11.10
N ILE A 429 -16.64 -5.94 10.94
CA ILE A 429 -17.30 -5.17 12.00
C ILE A 429 -18.60 -5.91 12.30
N THR A 430 -18.68 -6.54 13.47
CA THR A 430 -19.90 -7.21 13.87
C THR A 430 -21.02 -6.16 13.85
N VAL A 431 -22.23 -6.61 13.50
CA VAL A 431 -23.46 -5.79 13.48
C VAL A 431 -23.64 -4.99 14.78
N PHE A 432 -22.95 -5.37 15.87
CA PHE A 432 -23.08 -4.82 17.22
C PHE A 432 -21.92 -3.92 17.68
N SER A 433 -20.94 -3.57 16.84
CA SER A 433 -19.81 -2.75 17.32
C SER A 433 -20.11 -1.24 17.34
N PRO A 434 -19.57 -0.46 18.32
CA PRO A 434 -19.69 1.00 18.34
C PRO A 434 -19.10 1.69 17.10
N ASP A 435 -18.06 1.10 16.51
CA ASP A 435 -17.40 1.62 15.30
C ASP A 435 -18.35 1.68 14.10
N ARG A 436 -19.39 0.83 14.10
CA ARG A 436 -20.43 0.80 13.06
C ARG A 436 -21.27 2.08 13.08
N ILE A 437 -21.65 2.53 14.27
CA ILE A 437 -22.46 3.73 14.50
C ILE A 437 -21.67 4.98 14.12
N ASP A 438 -20.39 5.04 14.48
CA ASP A 438 -19.52 6.15 14.08
C ASP A 438 -19.32 6.17 12.55
N LEU A 439 -19.19 4.99 11.92
CA LEU A 439 -19.06 4.89 10.47
C LEU A 439 -20.36 5.26 9.73
N SER A 440 -21.53 4.84 10.22
CA SER A 440 -22.83 5.20 9.63
C SER A 440 -23.06 6.71 9.70
N LYS A 441 -22.73 7.35 10.82
CA LYS A 441 -22.76 8.82 10.98
C LYS A 441 -21.81 9.53 10.02
N ALA A 442 -20.57 9.07 9.90
CA ALA A 442 -19.59 9.65 8.99
C ALA A 442 -20.02 9.55 7.51
N ILE A 443 -20.62 8.41 7.11
CA ILE A 443 -21.21 8.23 5.78
C ILE A 443 -22.38 9.21 5.59
N ALA A 444 -23.28 9.33 6.58
CA ALA A 444 -24.42 10.24 6.51
C ALA A 444 -24.01 11.72 6.38
N GLU A 445 -23.00 12.16 7.13
CA GLU A 445 -22.44 13.52 7.02
C GLU A 445 -21.85 13.76 5.63
N LEU A 446 -20.96 12.87 5.17
CA LEU A 446 -20.36 12.97 3.84
C LEU A 446 -21.42 12.92 2.74
N ALA A 447 -22.47 12.13 2.92
CA ALA A 447 -23.58 12.04 1.99
C ALA A 447 -24.33 13.37 1.83
N ARG A 448 -24.60 14.09 2.93
CA ARG A 448 -25.24 15.41 2.87
C ARG A 448 -24.37 16.43 2.14
N ASP A 449 -23.07 16.45 2.45
CA ASP A 449 -22.13 17.38 1.82
C ASP A 449 -22.03 17.12 0.31
N MET A 450 -21.93 15.84 -0.09
CA MET A 450 -21.94 15.45 -1.49
C MET A 450 -23.20 15.91 -2.21
N TYR A 451 -24.37 15.64 -1.63
CA TYR A 451 -25.63 15.96 -2.25
C TYR A 451 -25.81 17.47 -2.47
N ARG A 452 -25.44 18.29 -1.47
CA ARG A 452 -25.47 19.75 -1.56
C ARG A 452 -24.63 20.24 -2.74
N HIS A 453 -23.38 19.81 -2.82
CA HIS A 453 -22.44 20.28 -3.85
C HIS A 453 -22.77 19.76 -5.25
N VAL A 454 -23.23 18.51 -5.37
CA VAL A 454 -23.72 18.00 -6.66
C VAL A 454 -24.97 18.77 -7.11
N GLY A 455 -25.85 19.16 -6.18
CA GLY A 455 -26.99 20.03 -6.45
C GLY A 455 -26.58 21.42 -6.96
N GLU A 456 -25.61 22.06 -6.30
CA GLU A 456 -25.05 23.36 -6.71
C GLU A 456 -24.43 23.30 -8.11
N VAL A 457 -23.62 22.28 -8.38
CA VAL A 457 -22.99 22.07 -9.69
C VAL A 457 -24.02 21.79 -10.77
N THR A 458 -25.02 20.96 -10.45
CA THR A 458 -26.13 20.68 -11.38
C THR A 458 -26.86 21.98 -11.74
N GLY A 459 -27.16 22.83 -10.75
CA GLY A 459 -27.75 24.15 -10.97
C GLY A 459 -26.89 25.03 -11.88
N LEU A 460 -25.59 25.10 -11.64
CA LEU A 460 -24.65 25.90 -12.45
C LEU A 460 -24.59 25.40 -13.91
N ILE A 461 -24.50 24.08 -14.11
CA ILE A 461 -24.51 23.46 -15.45
C ILE A 461 -25.84 23.78 -16.16
N MET A 462 -26.96 23.71 -15.44
CA MET A 462 -28.29 24.00 -15.99
C MET A 462 -28.51 25.48 -16.33
N ALA A 463 -27.87 26.39 -15.60
CA ALA A 463 -27.94 27.83 -15.87
C ALA A 463 -27.05 28.25 -17.06
N THR A 464 -25.97 27.51 -17.33
CA THR A 464 -24.96 27.90 -18.33
C THR A 464 -25.55 28.12 -19.74
N PRO A 465 -26.43 27.26 -20.29
CA PRO A 465 -27.08 27.53 -21.57
C PRO A 465 -27.82 28.88 -21.63
N SER A 466 -28.58 29.23 -20.59
CA SER A 466 -29.32 30.49 -20.53
C SER A 466 -28.40 31.71 -20.44
N ILE A 467 -27.34 31.61 -19.62
CA ILE A 467 -26.30 32.65 -19.49
C ILE A 467 -25.64 32.89 -20.86
N LEU A 468 -25.32 31.83 -21.61
CA LEU A 468 -24.71 31.96 -22.93
C LEU A 468 -25.69 32.50 -23.99
N ALA A 469 -26.96 32.11 -23.91
CA ALA A 469 -27.99 32.57 -24.83
C ALA A 469 -28.40 34.04 -24.61
N GLY A 470 -28.13 34.60 -23.43
CA GLY A 470 -28.65 35.91 -23.02
C GLY A 470 -30.16 35.89 -22.80
N GLU A 471 -30.73 34.72 -22.48
CA GLU A 471 -32.14 34.56 -22.09
C GLU A 471 -32.27 34.79 -20.57
N GLU A 472 -33.45 35.22 -20.11
CA GLU A 472 -33.75 35.27 -18.67
C GLU A 472 -33.49 33.90 -18.05
N GLY A 473 -32.53 33.84 -17.12
CA GLY A 473 -32.21 32.62 -16.38
C GLY A 473 -33.41 32.09 -15.60
N LEU A 474 -33.33 30.82 -15.19
CA LEU A 474 -34.33 30.17 -14.33
C LEU A 474 -34.47 30.82 -12.93
N VAL A 475 -33.61 31.79 -12.57
CA VAL A 475 -33.52 32.44 -11.26
C VAL A 475 -33.59 33.97 -11.38
N HIS A 476 -34.47 34.61 -10.60
CA HIS A 476 -34.79 36.05 -10.68
C HIS A 476 -33.67 37.03 -10.23
N HIS A 477 -32.47 36.55 -9.88
CA HIS A 477 -31.39 37.37 -9.31
C HIS A 477 -30.00 37.13 -9.93
N GLU A 478 -29.92 36.41 -11.05
CA GLU A 478 -28.64 36.27 -11.77
C GLU A 478 -28.37 37.55 -12.59
N GLU A 479 -27.16 38.12 -12.45
CA GLU A 479 -26.71 39.24 -13.29
C GLU A 479 -26.59 38.75 -14.74
N GLN A 480 -27.40 39.34 -15.62
CA GLN A 480 -27.55 38.89 -16.99
C GLN A 480 -26.68 39.71 -17.95
N PRO A 481 -26.08 39.06 -18.97
CA PRO A 481 -25.55 39.81 -20.11
C PRO A 481 -26.71 40.47 -20.86
N ARG A 482 -26.57 41.76 -21.22
CA ARG A 482 -27.63 42.54 -21.87
C ARG A 482 -27.87 42.11 -23.33
N ARG A 483 -26.96 41.33 -23.92
CA ARG A 483 -27.04 40.74 -25.26
C ARG A 483 -26.61 39.28 -25.26
N SER A 484 -27.12 38.52 -26.23
CA SER A 484 -26.68 37.15 -26.50
C SER A 484 -25.20 37.13 -26.90
N LEU A 485 -24.41 36.23 -26.31
CA LEU A 485 -22.99 36.07 -26.66
C LEU A 485 -22.76 35.69 -28.11
N ALA A 486 -23.79 35.22 -28.82
CA ALA A 486 -23.78 34.97 -30.26
C ALA A 486 -23.46 36.22 -31.12
N GLN A 487 -23.53 37.42 -30.53
CA GLN A 487 -23.23 38.68 -31.21
C GLN A 487 -21.73 39.06 -31.18
N TYR A 488 -20.89 38.29 -30.49
CA TYR A 488 -19.46 38.56 -30.37
C TYR A 488 -18.65 38.04 -31.56
N PRO A 489 -17.63 38.78 -32.03
CA PRO A 489 -16.72 38.29 -33.08
C PRO A 489 -15.99 37.00 -32.67
N ASN A 490 -15.79 36.81 -31.36
CA ASN A 490 -15.10 35.64 -30.77
C ASN A 490 -16.08 34.64 -30.11
N ALA A 491 -17.39 34.75 -30.36
CA ALA A 491 -18.44 33.95 -29.71
C ALA A 491 -18.14 32.45 -29.72
N ARG A 492 -17.69 31.93 -30.86
CA ARG A 492 -17.33 30.52 -31.03
C ARG A 492 -16.23 30.06 -30.07
N SER A 493 -15.14 30.84 -29.97
CA SER A 493 -14.02 30.49 -29.09
C SER A 493 -14.42 30.51 -27.62
N ILE A 494 -15.28 31.46 -27.24
CA ILE A 494 -15.79 31.60 -25.87
C ILE A 494 -16.71 30.42 -25.54
N VAL A 495 -17.68 30.13 -26.42
CA VAL A 495 -18.65 29.05 -26.23
C VAL A 495 -17.95 27.69 -26.23
N ASP A 496 -17.00 27.43 -27.13
CA ASP A 496 -16.22 26.19 -27.13
C ASP A 496 -15.41 26.03 -25.83
N SER A 497 -14.83 27.12 -25.30
CA SER A 497 -14.11 27.10 -24.02
C SER A 497 -15.04 26.78 -22.84
N VAL A 498 -16.22 27.42 -22.79
CA VAL A 498 -17.20 27.19 -21.71
C VAL A 498 -17.79 25.78 -21.82
N ILE A 499 -18.09 25.30 -23.02
CA ILE A 499 -18.57 23.92 -23.25
C ILE A 499 -17.56 22.91 -22.71
N LEU A 500 -16.27 23.08 -23.03
CA LEU A 500 -15.22 22.18 -22.54
C LEU A 500 -15.17 22.14 -20.99
N GLU A 501 -15.29 23.30 -20.34
CA GLU A 501 -15.33 23.38 -18.88
C GLU A 501 -16.58 22.70 -18.31
N VAL A 502 -17.75 22.96 -18.88
CA VAL A 502 -19.02 22.35 -18.47
C VAL A 502 -19.02 20.85 -18.70
N GLU A 503 -18.49 20.35 -19.82
CA GLU A 503 -18.33 18.91 -20.08
C GLU A 503 -17.42 18.25 -19.06
N THR A 504 -16.30 18.91 -18.72
CA THR A 504 -15.38 18.41 -17.69
C THR A 504 -16.05 18.36 -16.32
N LEU A 505 -16.81 19.41 -15.98
CA LEU A 505 -17.53 19.52 -14.72
C LEU A 505 -18.68 18.49 -14.63
N ALA A 506 -19.42 18.30 -15.72
CA ALA A 506 -20.49 17.31 -15.83
C ALA A 506 -19.95 15.88 -15.67
N ASN A 507 -18.81 15.56 -16.30
CA ASN A 507 -18.16 14.27 -16.13
C ASN A 507 -17.73 14.01 -14.68
N LEU A 508 -17.23 15.03 -13.97
CA LEU A 508 -16.93 14.93 -12.54
C LEU A 508 -18.21 14.76 -11.71
N ALA A 509 -19.27 15.52 -12.01
CA ALA A 509 -20.56 15.41 -11.33
C ALA A 509 -21.17 14.01 -11.49
N PHE A 510 -21.15 13.42 -12.69
CA PHE A 510 -21.60 12.03 -12.90
C PHE A 510 -20.78 11.01 -12.11
N ARG A 511 -19.45 11.18 -12.04
CA ARG A 511 -18.60 10.31 -11.20
C ARG A 511 -18.94 10.45 -9.72
N CYS A 512 -19.16 11.68 -9.23
CA CYS A 512 -19.59 11.92 -7.87
C CYS A 512 -20.98 11.34 -7.58
N LEU A 513 -21.94 11.43 -8.50
CA LEU A 513 -23.25 10.80 -8.39
C LEU A 513 -23.14 9.27 -8.26
N LEU A 514 -22.29 8.64 -9.08
CA LEU A 514 -22.04 7.20 -8.99
C LEU A 514 -21.39 6.84 -7.64
N LEU A 515 -20.34 7.55 -7.23
CA LEU A 515 -19.71 7.31 -5.93
C LEU A 515 -20.67 7.54 -4.75
N PHE A 516 -21.52 8.56 -4.84
CA PHE A 516 -22.56 8.88 -3.85
C PHE A 516 -23.54 7.73 -3.69
N SER A 517 -24.05 7.19 -4.81
CA SER A 517 -24.95 6.04 -4.81
C SER A 517 -24.33 4.79 -4.16
N GLY A 518 -23.04 4.52 -4.44
CA GLY A 518 -22.28 3.46 -3.80
C GLY A 518 -22.12 3.67 -2.29
N LEU A 519 -21.82 4.90 -1.88
CA LEU A 519 -21.66 5.26 -0.46
C LEU A 519 -22.98 5.09 0.30
N LEU A 520 -24.09 5.55 -0.27
CA LEU A 520 -25.44 5.36 0.29
C LEU A 520 -25.80 3.87 0.41
N ALA A 521 -25.55 3.08 -0.64
CA ALA A 521 -25.83 1.64 -0.61
C ALA A 521 -25.05 0.94 0.51
N GLN A 522 -23.77 1.25 0.69
CA GLN A 522 -22.96 0.69 1.78
C GLN A 522 -23.40 1.22 3.14
N GLY A 523 -23.72 2.52 3.25
CA GLY A 523 -24.26 3.12 4.47
C GLY A 523 -25.55 2.46 4.94
N ARG A 524 -26.46 2.13 4.02
CA ARG A 524 -27.71 1.42 4.31
C ARG A 524 -27.48 0.00 4.81
N ILE A 525 -26.51 -0.72 4.23
CA ILE A 525 -26.12 -2.07 4.71
C ILE A 525 -25.56 -1.96 6.14
N LEU A 526 -24.81 -0.89 6.42
CA LEU A 526 -24.25 -0.63 7.73
C LEU A 526 -25.24 -0.01 8.71
N PHE A 527 -26.41 0.46 8.31
CA PHE A 527 -27.38 1.07 9.23
C PHE A 527 -28.24 0.02 9.95
N SER A 528 -28.51 0.18 11.25
CA SER A 528 -29.48 -0.64 11.98
C SER A 528 -30.45 0.22 12.76
N PRO A 529 -31.75 0.23 12.39
CA PRO A 529 -32.76 1.05 13.06
C PRO A 529 -32.88 0.76 14.57
N SER A 530 -32.55 -0.45 15.00
CA SER A 530 -32.62 -0.86 16.42
C SER A 530 -31.47 -0.33 17.28
N GLN A 531 -30.42 0.25 16.68
CA GLN A 531 -29.19 0.69 17.37
C GLN A 531 -28.78 2.13 17.03
N ASP A 532 -29.16 2.62 15.85
CA ASP A 532 -29.00 4.01 15.43
C ASP A 532 -30.35 4.72 15.48
N SER A 533 -30.74 5.23 16.65
CA SER A 533 -31.97 6.04 16.81
C SER A 533 -31.78 7.49 16.35
N ASN A 534 -30.81 7.76 15.46
CA ASN A 534 -30.54 9.11 14.99
C ASN A 534 -31.33 9.37 13.69
N ASP A 535 -32.41 10.15 13.81
CA ASP A 535 -33.27 10.52 12.69
C ASP A 535 -32.47 11.19 11.56
N ASP A 536 -31.44 11.98 11.89
CA ASP A 536 -30.59 12.67 10.91
C ASP A 536 -29.76 11.72 10.02
N VAL A 537 -29.43 10.52 10.52
CA VAL A 537 -28.71 9.49 9.75
C VAL A 537 -29.70 8.74 8.85
N THR A 538 -30.91 8.54 9.33
CA THR A 538 -32.00 7.91 8.56
C THR A 538 -32.40 8.79 7.39
N GLU A 539 -32.64 10.08 7.63
CA GLU A 539 -32.91 11.08 6.58
C GLU A 539 -31.76 11.09 5.55
N ALA A 540 -30.52 11.14 6.04
CA ALA A 540 -29.31 11.17 5.21
C ALA A 540 -29.23 9.98 4.22
N LEU A 541 -29.48 8.77 4.71
CA LEU A 541 -29.25 7.54 3.95
C LEU A 541 -30.44 7.12 3.10
N PHE A 542 -31.67 7.46 3.52
CA PHE A 542 -32.89 6.95 2.89
C PHE A 542 -33.66 8.00 2.08
N GLU A 543 -33.63 9.28 2.45
CA GLU A 543 -34.47 10.31 1.82
C GLU A 543 -33.78 11.14 0.74
N LEU A 544 -32.47 11.43 0.87
CA LEU A 544 -31.71 12.18 -0.14
C LEU A 544 -31.69 11.59 -1.57
N PRO A 545 -31.69 10.27 -1.82
CA PRO A 545 -31.50 9.76 -3.19
C PRO A 545 -32.68 9.96 -4.14
N ASN A 546 -33.80 10.55 -3.70
CA ASN A 546 -35.00 10.67 -4.52
C ASN A 546 -34.87 11.64 -5.72
N ASN A 547 -33.84 12.49 -5.79
CA ASN A 547 -33.66 13.45 -6.89
C ASN A 547 -32.43 13.20 -7.79
N LEU A 548 -31.66 12.14 -7.55
CA LEU A 548 -30.39 11.92 -8.27
C LEU A 548 -30.62 11.67 -9.76
N GLU A 549 -31.73 11.01 -10.10
CA GLU A 549 -32.15 10.80 -11.47
C GLU A 549 -32.45 12.14 -12.16
N ASP A 550 -33.18 13.04 -11.49
CA ASP A 550 -33.49 14.38 -12.00
C ASP A 550 -32.22 15.22 -12.20
N GLN A 551 -31.26 15.15 -11.27
CA GLN A 551 -29.97 15.85 -11.41
C GLN A 551 -29.20 15.34 -12.64
N SER A 552 -29.14 14.02 -12.81
CA SER A 552 -28.47 13.40 -13.96
C SER A 552 -29.12 13.77 -15.30
N ALA A 553 -30.46 13.80 -15.32
CA ALA A 553 -31.24 14.20 -16.49
C ALA A 553 -31.07 15.69 -16.81
N GLY A 554 -31.03 16.55 -15.78
CA GLY A 554 -30.78 17.99 -15.90
C GLY A 554 -29.41 18.30 -16.49
N ILE A 555 -28.34 17.66 -16.00
CA ILE A 555 -26.99 17.79 -16.57
C ILE A 555 -26.98 17.38 -18.05
N LYS A 556 -27.56 16.20 -18.37
CA LYS A 556 -27.59 15.68 -19.74
C LYS A 556 -28.37 16.58 -20.70
N SER A 557 -29.53 17.08 -20.26
CA SER A 557 -30.35 18.02 -21.04
C SER A 557 -29.60 19.33 -21.32
N SER A 558 -28.85 19.83 -20.34
CA SER A 558 -28.09 21.07 -20.45
C SER A 558 -26.92 20.93 -21.41
N LEU A 559 -26.18 19.81 -21.36
CA LEU A 559 -25.13 19.50 -22.34
C LEU A 559 -25.68 19.43 -23.77
N ASN A 560 -26.83 18.78 -23.97
CA ASN A 560 -27.47 18.75 -25.29
C ASN A 560 -27.86 20.16 -25.77
N THR A 561 -28.33 21.01 -24.85
CA THR A 561 -28.69 22.40 -25.16
C THR A 561 -27.46 23.22 -25.55
N LEU A 562 -26.31 23.01 -24.88
CA LEU A 562 -25.05 23.65 -25.23
C LEU A 562 -24.53 23.22 -26.61
N VAL A 563 -24.67 21.94 -26.97
CA VAL A 563 -24.33 21.45 -28.32
C VAL A 563 -25.20 22.13 -29.37
N ILE A 564 -26.51 22.24 -29.12
CA ILE A 564 -27.43 22.95 -30.02
C ILE A 564 -27.05 24.44 -30.15
N LEU A 565 -26.72 25.10 -29.05
CA LEU A 565 -26.26 26.50 -29.06
C LEU A 565 -24.97 26.66 -29.88
N ARG A 566 -24.04 25.72 -29.75
CA ARG A 566 -22.80 25.68 -30.56
C ARG A 566 -23.10 25.53 -32.05
N GLU A 567 -23.98 24.60 -32.43
CA GLU A 567 -24.37 24.37 -33.82
C GLU A 567 -25.08 25.59 -34.43
N GLN A 568 -25.86 26.33 -33.64
CA GLN A 568 -26.52 27.57 -34.08
C GLN A 568 -25.52 28.69 -34.41
N LEU A 569 -24.35 28.73 -33.77
CA LEU A 569 -23.29 29.68 -34.09
C LEU A 569 -22.63 29.40 -35.45
N ASP A 570 -22.65 28.15 -35.91
CA ASP A 570 -22.15 27.76 -37.24
C ASP A 570 -23.11 28.14 -38.37
N ASN A 571 -24.38 28.48 -38.06
CA ASN A 571 -25.42 28.75 -39.05
C ASN A 571 -26.26 30.01 -38.69
N PRO A 572 -25.67 31.21 -38.82
CA PRO A 572 -26.29 32.46 -38.33
C PRO A 572 -27.62 32.82 -39.01
N ASN A 573 -27.91 32.25 -40.19
CA ASN A 573 -29.17 32.45 -40.91
C ASN A 573 -30.40 31.77 -40.25
N HIS A 574 -30.19 31.00 -39.19
CA HIS A 574 -31.25 30.37 -38.38
C HIS A 574 -31.32 30.90 -36.93
N LEU A 575 -30.51 31.89 -36.56
CA LEU A 575 -30.53 32.48 -35.22
C LEU A 575 -31.90 33.12 -34.92
N PHE A 576 -32.56 32.60 -33.88
CA PHE A 576 -33.82 33.08 -33.29
C PHE A 576 -35.14 32.82 -34.04
N LYS A 577 -35.26 31.73 -34.82
CA LYS A 577 -36.59 31.09 -35.00
C LYS A 577 -36.73 29.93 -34.03
N ARG A 578 -37.00 30.25 -32.76
CA ARG A 578 -37.60 29.28 -31.82
C ARG A 578 -39.04 29.08 -32.28
N GLU A 579 -39.26 28.25 -33.31
CA GLU A 579 -40.58 27.67 -33.51
C GLU A 579 -40.90 26.89 -32.24
N SER A 580 -41.94 27.34 -31.55
CA SER A 580 -42.53 26.73 -30.36
C SER A 580 -43.02 25.32 -30.68
N ARG A 581 -42.12 24.36 -30.82
CA ARG A 581 -42.46 22.94 -30.95
C ARG A 581 -42.04 22.21 -29.70
N ALA A 582 -43.05 21.51 -29.17
CA ALA A 582 -43.11 20.75 -27.93
C ALA A 582 -43.16 21.60 -26.65
N LYS A 583 -44.40 21.89 -26.22
CA LYS A 583 -44.75 21.73 -24.81
C LYS A 583 -44.36 20.31 -24.40
N LEU A 584 -43.13 20.13 -23.92
CA LEU A 584 -42.80 18.99 -23.08
C LEU A 584 -43.59 19.18 -21.78
N PRO A 585 -44.26 18.14 -21.25
CA PRO A 585 -44.92 18.21 -19.97
C PRO A 585 -43.84 18.08 -18.88
N HIS A 586 -42.99 19.10 -18.73
CA HIS A 586 -42.24 19.29 -17.50
C HIS A 586 -43.03 20.30 -16.67
N LYS A 587 -43.68 19.80 -15.62
CA LYS A 587 -44.08 20.63 -14.49
C LYS A 587 -42.86 21.41 -14.01
N ASP A 588 -43.10 22.61 -13.50
CA ASP A 588 -42.20 23.56 -12.83
C ASP A 588 -41.41 23.01 -11.61
N GLU A 589 -41.10 21.71 -11.55
CA GLU A 589 -40.44 21.06 -10.42
C GLU A 589 -38.96 21.45 -10.32
N GLY A 590 -38.30 21.84 -11.42
CA GLY A 590 -36.92 22.34 -11.41
C GLY A 590 -36.74 23.72 -10.74
N ARG A 591 -37.73 24.61 -10.84
CA ARG A 591 -37.78 25.88 -10.07
C ARG A 591 -37.93 25.60 -8.57
N GLY A 592 -38.78 24.63 -8.25
CA GLY A 592 -38.99 24.16 -6.88
C GLY A 592 -37.70 23.61 -6.26
N LEU A 593 -36.96 22.77 -6.98
CA LEU A 593 -35.78 22.09 -6.44
C LEU A 593 -34.66 23.06 -6.02
N TYR A 594 -34.34 24.06 -6.85
CA TYR A 594 -33.30 25.04 -6.52
C TYR A 594 -33.74 26.06 -5.45
N GLU A 595 -34.98 26.55 -5.50
CA GLU A 595 -35.53 27.41 -4.44
C GLU A 595 -35.68 26.67 -3.11
N GLN A 596 -36.01 25.37 -3.13
CA GLN A 596 -36.11 24.52 -1.96
C GLN A 596 -34.74 24.21 -1.35
N VAL A 597 -33.73 23.90 -2.18
CA VAL A 597 -32.34 23.70 -1.74
C VAL A 597 -31.77 25.01 -1.15
N ARG A 598 -32.02 26.16 -1.79
CA ARG A 598 -31.57 27.47 -1.28
C ARG A 598 -32.32 27.89 0.00
N ARG A 599 -33.64 27.70 0.09
CA ARG A 599 -34.41 27.98 1.31
C ARG A 599 -34.02 27.07 2.47
N GLN A 600 -33.72 25.79 2.21
CA GLN A 600 -33.22 24.87 3.25
C GLN A 600 -31.82 25.27 3.74
N ALA A 601 -30.95 25.80 2.86
CA ALA A 601 -29.67 26.37 3.26
C ALA A 601 -29.82 27.65 4.10
N SER A 602 -30.77 28.53 3.77
CA SER A 602 -31.01 29.78 4.51
C SER A 602 -31.72 29.60 5.86
N LEU A 603 -32.46 28.51 6.07
CA LEU A 603 -33.27 28.28 7.28
C LEU A 603 -32.51 27.59 8.44
N ARG A 604 -31.24 27.18 8.25
CA ARG A 604 -30.43 26.52 9.30
C ARG A 604 -29.34 27.39 9.92
N HIS A 605 -29.31 28.70 9.62
CA HIS A 605 -28.51 29.64 10.40
C HIS A 605 -29.24 30.00 11.70
N PRO A 606 -28.63 29.79 12.89
CA PRO A 606 -29.14 30.42 14.09
C PRO A 606 -29.02 31.95 13.93
N PRO A 607 -30.02 32.74 14.33
CA PRO A 607 -29.80 34.17 14.51
C PRO A 607 -28.74 34.35 15.59
N CYS A 608 -27.79 35.26 15.34
CA CYS A 608 -26.61 35.56 16.16
C CYS A 608 -26.84 35.57 17.67
#